data_AF-A0A6M4YAK7-F1
#
_entry.id   AF-A0A6M4YAK7-F1
#
_cell.length_a   1.000
_cell.length_b   1.000
_cell.length_c   1.000
_cell.angle_alpha   90.00
_cell.angle_beta   90.00
_cell.angle_gamma   90.00
#
_symmetry.space_group_name_H-M   'P 1'
#
loop_
_entity.id
_entity.type
_entity.pdbx_description
1 polymer ?
#
loop_
_entity_poly.entity_id
_entity_poly.type
_entity_poly.pdbx_seq_one_letter_code
_entity_poly.pdbx_strand_id
1 'polypeptide(L)' 'MNGYKLLTGELDAQRQQRITVHHGGFTCEADTLGSHGYVYVAIYQAR' A
#
# COMPACT_ATOMS: atom_id res chain seq x y z
N MET A 1 -1.78 3.83 -7.43
CA MET A 1 -0.73 3.31 -6.53
C MET A 1 0.32 2.66 -7.40
N ASN A 2 1.46 3.30 -7.57
CA ASN A 2 2.44 2.86 -8.57
C ASN A 2 3.41 1.89 -7.87
N GLY A 3 3.77 0.77 -8.48
CA GLY A 3 4.46 -0.37 -7.82
C GLY A 3 5.87 -0.09 -7.27
N TYR A 4 6.35 1.15 -7.33
CA TYR A 4 7.67 1.55 -6.85
C TYR A 4 7.84 1.40 -5.34
N LYS A 5 6.75 1.38 -4.55
CA LYS A 5 6.83 1.27 -3.08
C LYS A 5 7.42 -0.06 -2.60
N LEU A 6 7.19 -1.15 -3.34
CA LEU A 6 7.86 -2.44 -3.11
C LEU A 6 9.34 -2.38 -3.54
N LEU A 7 9.61 -1.76 -4.69
CA LEU A 7 10.97 -1.63 -5.23
C LEU A 7 11.88 -0.75 -4.35
N THR A 8 11.30 0.23 -3.65
CA THR A 8 12.03 1.10 -2.71
C THR A 8 12.10 0.54 -1.29
N GLY A 9 11.44 -0.59 -0.99
CA GLY A 9 11.36 -1.17 0.35
C GLY A 9 10.46 -0.39 1.33
N GLU A 10 9.74 0.63 0.85
CA GLU A 10 8.76 1.38 1.65
C GLU A 10 7.54 0.52 1.98
N LEU A 11 7.30 -0.53 1.18
CA LEU A 11 6.41 -1.61 1.50
C LEU A 11 7.22 -2.92 1.47
N ASP A 12 7.37 -3.56 2.62
CA ASP A 12 8.13 -4.81 2.80
C ASP A 12 7.17 -6.01 2.81
N ALA A 13 7.46 -7.02 2.00
CA ALA A 13 6.68 -8.26 1.93
C ALA A 13 6.68 -9.09 3.23
N GLN A 14 7.67 -8.89 4.10
CA GLN A 14 7.88 -9.66 5.32
C GLN A 14 7.33 -8.97 6.57
N ARG A 15 7.04 -7.67 6.50
CA ARG A 15 6.61 -6.87 7.64
C ARG A 15 5.23 -6.29 7.40
N GLN A 16 4.32 -6.52 8.35
CA GLN A 16 3.05 -5.81 8.39
C GLN A 16 3.30 -4.31 8.55
N GLN A 17 2.84 -3.53 7.58
CA GLN A 17 2.92 -2.08 7.57
C GLN A 17 1.91 -1.51 6.60
N ARG A 18 1.22 -0.45 7.03
CA ARG A 18 0.25 0.24 6.20
C ARG A 18 0.87 1.50 5.61
N ILE A 19 0.80 1.63 4.29
CA ILE A 19 1.10 2.87 3.59
C ILE A 19 -0.20 3.51 3.10
N THR A 20 -0.26 4.84 3.18
CA THR A 20 -1.40 5.64 2.72
C THR A 20 -0.94 6.58 1.62
N VAL A 21 -1.62 6.56 0.48
CA VAL A 21 -1.36 7.44 -0.66
C VAL A 21 -2.64 8.20 -1.01
N HIS A 22 -2.52 9.51 -1.15
CA HIS A 22 -3.61 10.36 -1.63
C HIS A 22 -3.38 10.72 -3.10
N HIS A 23 -4.39 10.51 -3.94
CA HIS A 23 -4.32 10.87 -5.36
C HIS A 23 -5.71 11.15 -5.91
N GLY A 24 -5.88 12.30 -6.58
CA GLY A 24 -7.12 12.61 -7.33
C GLY A 24 -8.40 12.61 -6.50
N GLY A 25 -8.35 12.99 -5.22
CA GLY A 25 -9.51 12.95 -4.32
C GLY A 25 -9.82 11.55 -3.77
N PHE A 26 -8.92 10.58 -3.93
CA PHE A 26 -9.01 9.26 -3.34
C PHE A 26 -7.89 9.02 -2.32
N THR A 27 -8.21 8.24 -1.31
CA THR A 27 -7.26 7.63 -0.40
C THR A 27 -7.09 6.17 -0.77
N CYS A 28 -5.83 5.74 -0.84
CA CYS A 28 -5.45 4.36 -1.05
C CYS A 28 -4.61 3.92 0.14
N GLU A 29 -5.04 2.85 0.81
CA GLU A 29 -4.26 2.16 1.82
C GLU A 29 -3.75 0.84 1.25
N ALA A 30 -2.51 0.49 1.56
CA ALA A 30 -1.99 -0.84 1.25
C ALA A 30 -1.10 -1.41 2.34
N ASP A 31 -1.11 -2.74 2.45
CA ASP A 31 -0.33 -3.50 3.41
C ASP A 31 0.00 -4.88 2.82
N THR A 32 1.17 -5.43 3.13
CA THR A 32 1.55 -6.80 2.74
C THR A 32 1.08 -7.84 3.74
N LEU A 33 0.76 -7.40 4.97
CA LEU A 33 0.46 -8.23 6.13
C LEU A 33 1.51 -9.32 6.40
N GLY A 34 2.76 -9.11 5.96
CA GLY A 34 3.81 -10.13 6.06
C GLY A 34 3.52 -11.40 5.25
N SER A 35 2.70 -11.32 4.19
CA SER A 35 2.23 -12.48 3.43
C SER A 35 3.25 -13.07 2.45
N HIS A 36 4.42 -12.43 2.27
CA HIS A 36 5.49 -12.86 1.36
C HIS A 36 5.14 -12.89 -0.14
N GLY A 37 3.92 -12.49 -0.54
CA GLY A 37 3.51 -12.56 -1.94
C GLY A 37 2.24 -11.79 -2.31
N TYR A 38 1.51 -11.25 -1.33
CA TYR A 38 0.28 -10.48 -1.57
C TYR A 38 0.41 -9.05 -1.06
N VAL A 39 -0.30 -8.15 -1.75
CA VAL A 39 -0.55 -6.79 -1.30
C VAL A 39 -2.04 -6.61 -1.19
N TYR A 40 -2.51 -6.27 0.01
CA TYR A 40 -3.89 -5.95 0.29
C TYR A 40 -4.07 -4.45 0.06
N VAL A 41 -5.06 -4.07 -0.76
CA VAL A 41 -5.29 -2.69 -1.17
C VAL A 41 -6.74 -2.31 -0.89
N ALA A 42 -6.94 -1.16 -0.24
CA ALA A 42 -8.24 -0.52 -0.10
C ALA A 42 -8.20 0.89 -0.74
N ILE A 43 -9.19 1.21 -1.57
CA ILE A 43 -9.30 2.52 -2.24
C ILE A 43 -10.69 3.08 -1.94
N TYR A 44 -10.75 4.32 -1.47
CA TYR A 44 -11.99 5.02 -1.15
C TYR A 44 -11.84 6.52 -1.40
N GLN A 45 -12.94 7.23 -1.53
CA GLN A 45 -12.92 8.68 -1.69
C GLN A 45 -12.31 9.34 -0.43
N ALA A 46 -11.38 10.26 -0.64
CA ALA A 46 -10.93 11.15 0.42
C ALA A 46 -12.09 12.07 0.79
N ARG A 47 -12.28 12.32 2.09
CA ARG A 47 -13.27 13.30 2.56
C ARG A 47 -12.91 14.71 2.14
#